data_AF-A0A8T5ZJL0-F1
#
_entry.id   AF-A0A8T5ZJL0-F1
#
_cell.length_a   1.000
_cell.length_b   1.000
_cell.length_c   1.000
_cell.angle_alpha   90.00
_cell.angle_beta   90.00
_cell.angle_gamma   90.00
#
_symmetry.space_group_name_H-M   'P 1'
#
loop_
_entity.id
_entity.type
_entity.pdbx_description
1 polymer ?
#
loop_
_entity_poly.entity_id
_entity_poly.type
_entity_poly.pdbx_seq_one_letter_code
_entity_poly.pdbx_strand_id
1 'polypeptide(L)'
;MSEQHAQGADAVVDLNNELKTRREKLANLREQGIAFPNDFRRDHTSDQLHAEFDGKENEELEALNIEVAVAGRMMTRRIMGKA
;
A
#
# COMPACT_ATOMS: atom_id res chain seq x y z
N MET A 1 3.65 35.20 -17.41
CA MET A 1 2.22 34.86 -17.54
C MET A 1 1.96 33.62 -18.41
N SER A 2 3.00 32.92 -18.90
CA SER A 2 2.87 31.79 -19.84
C SER A 2 3.15 30.41 -19.22
N GLU A 3 3.76 30.33 -18.03
CA GLU A 3 4.15 29.06 -17.40
C GLU A 3 3.03 28.43 -16.53
N GLN A 4 2.06 29.23 -16.07
CA GLN A 4 0.99 28.73 -15.19
C GLN A 4 -0.10 27.93 -15.92
N HIS A 5 -0.23 28.08 -17.24
CA HIS A 5 -1.25 27.34 -18.02
C HIS A 5 -0.81 25.92 -18.43
N ALA A 6 0.50 25.66 -18.54
CA ALA A 6 1.02 24.33 -18.91
C ALA A 6 0.85 23.31 -17.77
N GLN A 7 1.10 23.73 -16.52
CA GLN A 7 1.05 22.85 -15.35
C GLN A 7 -0.35 22.29 -15.06
N GLY A 8 -1.42 23.01 -15.38
CA GLY A 8 -2.79 22.54 -15.20
C GLY A 8 -3.21 21.48 -16.23
N ALA A 9 -2.70 21.57 -17.45
CA ALA A 9 -3.00 20.60 -18.51
C ALA A 9 -2.25 19.26 -18.28
N ASP A 10 -0.97 19.33 -17.91
CA ASP A 10 -0.16 18.14 -17.62
C ASP A 10 -0.70 17.35 -16.43
N ALA A 11 -1.11 18.02 -15.34
CA ALA A 11 -1.72 17.37 -14.19
C ALA A 11 -3.04 16.65 -14.52
N VAL A 12 -3.84 17.18 -15.44
CA VAL A 12 -5.09 16.55 -15.91
C VAL A 12 -4.79 15.33 -16.78
N VAL A 13 -3.76 15.40 -17.64
CA VAL A 13 -3.31 14.27 -18.45
C VAL A 13 -2.75 13.16 -17.57
N ASP A 14 -1.93 13.48 -16.57
CA ASP A 14 -1.38 12.51 -15.62
C ASP A 14 -2.46 11.83 -14.78
N LEU A 15 -3.46 12.58 -14.30
CA LEU A 15 -4.61 12.00 -13.59
C LEU A 15 -5.37 11.00 -14.48
N ASN A 16 -5.58 11.35 -15.75
CA ASN A 16 -6.23 10.45 -16.71
C ASN A 16 -5.40 9.18 -16.96
N ASN A 17 -4.08 9.32 -17.05
CA ASN A 17 -3.15 8.19 -17.21
C ASN A 17 -3.17 7.26 -15.99
N GLU A 18 -3.18 7.81 -14.76
CA GLU A 18 -3.31 7.02 -13.53
C GLU A 18 -4.62 6.25 -13.47
N LEU A 19 -5.74 6.92 -13.79
CA LEU A 19 -7.06 6.29 -13.78
C LEU A 19 -7.16 5.17 -14.82
N LYS A 20 -6.62 5.38 -16.02
CA LYS A 20 -6.53 4.36 -17.07
C LYS A 20 -5.74 3.15 -16.58
N THR A 21 -4.56 3.37 -16.02
CA THR A 21 -3.69 2.31 -15.48
C THR A 21 -4.38 1.52 -14.35
N ARG A 22 -5.11 2.19 -13.45
CA ARG A 22 -5.87 1.53 -12.37
C ARG A 22 -7.00 0.66 -12.93
N ARG A 23 -7.70 1.13 -13.97
CA ARG A 23 -8.78 0.39 -14.62
C ARG A 23 -8.26 -0.85 -15.35
N GLU A 24 -7.15 -0.75 -16.05
CA GLU A 24 -6.50 -1.88 -16.72
C GLU A 24 -6.08 -2.95 -15.71
N LYS A 25 -5.45 -2.54 -14.60
CA LYS A 25 -5.11 -3.47 -13.50
C LYS A 25 -6.34 -4.14 -12.90
N LEU A 26 -7.43 -3.40 -12.72
CA LEU A 26 -8.69 -3.96 -12.23
C LEU A 26 -9.30 -4.96 -13.22
N ALA A 27 -9.23 -4.69 -14.52
CA ALA A 27 -9.69 -5.63 -15.54
C ALA A 27 -8.91 -6.95 -15.48
N ASN A 28 -7.57 -6.87 -15.43
CA ASN A 28 -6.72 -8.05 -15.30
C ASN A 28 -7.00 -8.85 -14.01
N LEU A 29 -7.26 -8.16 -12.89
CA LEU A 29 -7.63 -8.82 -11.63
C LEU A 29 -8.98 -9.55 -11.71
N ARG A 30 -9.94 -9.02 -12.48
CA ARG A 30 -11.24 -9.68 -12.71
C ARG A 30 -11.12 -10.91 -13.61
N GLU A 31 -10.21 -10.89 -14.58
CA GLU A 31 -9.94 -12.06 -15.43
C GLU A 31 -9.29 -13.21 -14.64
N GLN A 32 -8.45 -12.88 -13.67
CA GLN A 32 -7.76 -13.86 -12.82
C GLN A 32 -8.65 -14.44 -11.70
N GLY A 33 -9.81 -13.83 -11.42
CA GLY A 33 -10.76 -14.32 -10.43
C GLY A 33 -11.49 -13.21 -9.66
N ILE A 34 -11.57 -13.35 -8.34
CA ILE A 34 -12.33 -12.45 -7.46
C ILE A 34 -11.53 -11.16 -7.24
N ALA A 35 -11.93 -10.08 -7.93
CA ALA A 35 -11.23 -8.78 -7.86
C ALA A 35 -11.38 -8.05 -6.51
N PHE A 36 -12.41 -8.37 -5.73
CA PHE A 36 -12.67 -7.76 -4.41
C PHE A 36 -12.93 -8.86 -3.37
N PRO A 37 -11.88 -9.53 -2.88
CA PRO A 37 -12.02 -10.58 -1.87
C PRO A 37 -12.38 -9.99 -0.50
N ASN A 38 -13.10 -10.77 0.31
CA ASN A 38 -13.41 -10.45 1.71
C ASN A 38 -12.90 -11.53 2.69
N ASP A 39 -11.89 -12.28 2.26
CA ASP A 39 -11.41 -13.47 2.99
C ASP A 39 -10.27 -13.15 3.95
N PHE A 40 -9.62 -11.99 3.78
CA PHE A 40 -8.49 -11.61 4.63
C PHE A 40 -8.95 -11.31 6.06
N ARG A 41 -8.39 -12.04 7.03
CA ARG A 41 -8.55 -11.81 8.46
C ARG A 41 -7.25 -11.24 9.00
N ARG A 42 -7.36 -10.11 9.69
CA ARG A 42 -6.25 -9.50 10.44
C ARG A 42 -6.32 -9.99 11.88
N ASP A 43 -5.15 -10.14 12.48
CA ASP A 43 -5.04 -10.54 13.89
C ASP A 43 -4.70 -9.32 14.77
N HIS A 44 -3.98 -8.34 14.20
CA HIS A 44 -3.51 -7.17 14.93
C HIS A 44 -3.80 -5.86 14.19
N THR A 45 -3.89 -4.77 14.94
CA THR A 45 -3.87 -3.39 14.43
C THR A 45 -2.54 -2.71 14.72
N SER A 46 -2.21 -1.65 13.97
CA SER A 46 -0.98 -0.88 14.18
C SER A 46 -0.83 -0.41 15.62
N ASP A 47 -1.93 0.06 16.23
CA ASP A 47 -1.89 0.64 17.57
C ASP A 47 -1.58 -0.42 18.64
N GLN A 48 -2.07 -1.65 18.45
CA GLN A 48 -1.74 -2.78 19.33
C GLN A 48 -0.26 -3.15 19.21
N LEU A 49 0.26 -3.21 17.98
CA LEU A 49 1.66 -3.52 17.75
C LEU A 49 2.58 -2.46 18.36
N HIS A 50 2.27 -1.19 18.18
CA HIS A 50 3.04 -0.11 18.78
C HIS A 50 3.01 -0.17 20.31
N ALA A 51 1.83 -0.34 20.92
CA ALA A 51 1.70 -0.42 22.37
C ALA A 51 2.49 -1.60 22.98
N GLU A 52 2.58 -2.72 22.29
CA GLU A 52 3.19 -3.95 22.82
C GLU A 52 4.68 -4.12 22.44
N PHE A 53 5.10 -3.58 21.30
CA PHE A 53 6.42 -3.84 20.72
C PHE A 53 7.32 -2.61 20.57
N ASP A 54 6.81 -1.37 20.71
CA ASP A 54 7.66 -0.17 20.57
C ASP A 54 8.79 -0.11 21.62
N GLY A 55 8.59 -0.74 22.78
CA GLY A 55 9.58 -0.79 23.85
C GLY A 55 10.54 -1.98 23.81
N LYS A 56 10.40 -2.91 22.85
CA LYS A 56 11.23 -4.12 22.78
C LYS A 56 12.41 -3.89 21.83
N GLU A 57 13.57 -4.41 22.22
CA GLU A 57 14.77 -4.34 21.39
C GLU A 57 14.70 -5.39 20.25
N ASN A 58 15.47 -5.16 19.19
CA ASN A 58 15.43 -6.02 18.01
C ASN A 58 15.78 -7.49 18.32
N GLU A 59 16.71 -7.73 19.25
CA GLU A 59 17.08 -9.08 19.72
C GLU A 59 15.91 -9.79 20.41
N GLU A 60 15.08 -9.05 21.14
CA GLU A 60 13.89 -9.59 21.82
C GLU A 60 12.80 -9.95 20.81
N LEU A 61 12.60 -9.13 19.78
CA LEU A 61 11.64 -9.40 18.71
C LEU A 61 12.05 -10.62 17.87
N GLU A 62 13.35 -10.76 17.58
CA GLU A 62 13.90 -11.92 16.89
C GLU A 62 13.72 -13.20 17.72
N ALA A 63 13.96 -13.14 19.03
CA ALA A 63 13.77 -14.28 19.92
C ALA A 63 12.29 -14.66 20.09
N LEU A 64 11.39 -13.67 20.13
CA LEU A 64 9.95 -13.88 20.28
C LEU A 64 9.31 -14.44 19.00
N ASN A 65 9.88 -14.15 17.82
CA ASN A 65 9.47 -14.66 16.51
C ASN A 65 7.94 -14.61 16.28
N ILE A 66 7.35 -13.45 16.54
CA ILE A 66 5.89 -13.28 16.52
C ILE A 66 5.43 -13.03 15.08
N GLU A 67 4.58 -13.92 14.58
CA GLU A 67 3.91 -13.77 13.30
C GLU A 67 2.64 -12.94 13.47
N VAL A 68 2.46 -11.91 12.64
CA VAL A 68 1.30 -11.01 12.71
C VAL A 68 0.68 -10.77 11.33
N ALA A 69 -0.64 -10.80 11.26
CA ALA A 69 -1.40 -10.43 10.07
C ALA A 69 -2.06 -9.04 10.23
N VAL A 70 -1.76 -8.12 9.30
CA VAL A 70 -2.28 -6.73 9.29
C VAL A 70 -2.93 -6.39 7.95
N ALA A 71 -3.94 -5.51 7.97
CA ALA A 71 -4.59 -4.96 6.79
C ALA A 71 -4.87 -3.46 6.93
N GLY A 72 -4.68 -2.70 5.84
CA GLY A 72 -4.86 -1.26 5.82
C GLY A 72 -4.68 -0.63 4.43
N ARG A 73 -4.69 0.71 4.38
CA ARG A 73 -4.43 1.47 3.16
C ARG A 73 -2.93 1.65 2.95
N MET A 74 -2.44 1.34 1.74
CA MET A 74 -1.06 1.67 1.37
C MET A 74 -0.93 3.19 1.22
N MET A 75 -0.12 3.81 2.08
CA MET A 75 0.09 5.27 2.09
C MET A 75 1.37 5.68 1.36
N THR A 76 2.47 5.00 1.66
CA THR A 76 3.77 5.21 1.03
C THR A 76 4.38 3.86 0.67
N ARG A 77 5.18 3.84 -0.39
CA ARG A 77 5.91 2.65 -0.81
C ARG A 77 7.27 3.06 -1.34
N ARG A 78 8.33 2.63 -0.67
CA ARG A 78 9.70 2.78 -1.14
C ARG A 78 10.15 1.46 -1.76
N ILE A 79 10.36 1.44 -3.07
CA ILE A 79 10.87 0.26 -3.76
C ILE A 79 12.40 0.32 -3.70
N MET A 80 12.97 -0.38 -2.73
CA MET A 80 14.37 -0.77 -2.76
C MET A 80 14.36 -2.23 -3.23
N GLY A 81 15.11 -2.56 -4.28
CA GLY A 81 15.24 -3.96 -4.73
C GLY A 81 15.75 -4.86 -3.59
N LYS A 82 15.75 -6.17 -3.79
CA LYS A 82 16.40 -7.07 -2.83
C LYS A 82 17.92 -6.95 -2.94
N ALA A 83 18.58 -6.70 -1.81
CA ALA A 83 19.92 -7.21 -1.51
C ALA A 83 19.75 -8.56 -0.80
#